data_AF-A0A518I7S4-F1
#
_entry.id   AF-A0A518I7S4-F1
#
_cell.length_a   1.000
_cell.length_b   1.000
_cell.length_c   1.000
_cell.angle_alpha   90.00
_cell.angle_beta   90.00
_cell.angle_gamma   90.00
#
_symmetry.space_group_name_H-M   'P 1'
#
loop_
_entity.id
_entity.type
_entity.pdbx_description
1 polymer ?
#
loop_
_entity_poly.entity_id
_entity_poly.type
_entity_poly.pdbx_seq_one_letter_code
_entity_poly.pdbx_strand_id
1 'polypeptide(L)'
;MQDSQKKSVRKRGFTLIELLVVIAIIAILIALLLPAVQQAREAARRSSCKNNLKQWGLALHNYHETHSGFPPGYFGNGNRMGFHVMLLPFVDQAPLYNQFNFDVPYDNSANSALREESFAILHCPSYGKTDVNGNTRQKTHHYYGIMGAKGTKPGGGTYDIKGYTTQNHGGWATNGILYRNSNIKIRDIHDGTTNTFIMGELSWDPQKVAGAGYTNQRRPWTQGTQTTDSNTSASYSCRNIATVMNSAGYKSGSAYFNDASFGSKHVGGCHFMLGDGSIRFISENIDFATYLAAGSRDDGETLTLE
;
A
#
# COMPACT_ATOMS: atom_id res chain seq x y z
N MET A 1 19.89 22.94 81.82
CA MET A 1 20.59 22.81 80.53
C MET A 1 19.57 22.41 79.48
N GLN A 2 19.42 23.27 78.46
CA GLN A 2 18.80 23.07 77.13
C GLN A 2 17.28 22.80 77.05
N ASP A 3 16.55 23.90 76.86
CA ASP A 3 15.17 23.97 76.40
C ASP A 3 15.13 23.77 74.87
N SER A 4 14.59 22.64 74.40
CA SER A 4 14.58 22.28 72.98
C SER A 4 13.39 22.94 72.26
N GLN A 5 13.61 24.13 71.69
CA GLN A 5 12.61 24.82 70.85
C GLN A 5 12.29 24.03 69.57
N LYS A 6 11.12 23.36 69.53
CA LYS A 6 10.53 22.83 68.30
C LYS A 6 10.10 24.00 67.40
N LYS A 7 10.86 24.29 66.33
CA LYS A 7 10.44 25.20 65.26
C LYS A 7 9.17 24.67 64.59
N SER A 8 8.04 25.33 64.83
CA SER A 8 6.79 25.11 64.08
C SER A 8 7.00 25.53 62.62
N VAL A 9 7.03 24.55 61.73
CA VAL A 9 7.06 24.79 60.28
C VAL A 9 5.67 25.24 59.86
N ARG A 10 5.49 26.54 59.60
CA ARG A 10 4.24 27.08 59.03
C ARG A 10 3.97 26.38 57.69
N LYS A 11 2.96 25.51 57.65
CA LYS A 11 2.42 25.00 56.39
C LYS A 11 1.72 26.16 55.68
N ARG A 12 2.28 26.63 54.56
CA ARG A 12 1.60 27.58 53.67
C ARG A 12 0.41 26.85 53.03
N GLY A 13 -0.81 27.35 53.26
CA GLY A 13 -2.01 26.84 52.60
C GLY A 13 -2.06 27.34 51.15
N PHE A 14 -2.36 26.44 50.22
CA PHE A 14 -2.58 26.78 48.81
C PHE A 14 -3.93 27.50 48.67
N THR A 15 -3.98 28.63 47.98
CA THR A 15 -5.25 29.32 47.71
C THR A 15 -5.98 28.64 46.55
N LEU A 16 -7.31 28.65 46.59
CA LEU A 16 -8.15 28.10 45.51
C LEU A 16 -7.87 28.77 44.16
N ILE A 17 -7.46 30.04 44.18
CA ILE A 17 -7.08 30.82 42.99
C ILE A 17 -5.77 30.30 42.38
N GLU A 18 -4.74 30.04 43.19
CA GLU A 18 -3.46 29.49 42.69
C GLU A 18 -3.67 28.14 42.00
N LEU A 19 -4.50 27.27 42.60
CA LEU A 19 -4.84 25.98 42.00
C LEU A 19 -5.58 26.15 40.66
N LEU A 20 -6.56 27.06 40.60
CA LEU A 20 -7.32 27.36 39.38
C LEU A 20 -6.43 27.88 38.25
N VAL A 21 -5.49 28.77 38.55
CA VAL A 21 -4.57 29.33 37.55
C VAL A 21 -3.65 28.24 37.00
N VAL A 22 -3.13 27.37 37.85
CA VAL A 22 -2.24 26.27 37.42
C VAL A 22 -2.98 25.30 36.50
N ILE A 23 -4.21 24.88 36.85
CA ILE A 23 -4.97 23.99 35.97
C ILE A 23 -5.36 24.67 34.66
N ALA A 24 -5.66 25.98 34.67
CA ALA A 24 -5.97 26.73 33.46
C ALA A 24 -4.76 26.80 32.51
N ILE A 25 -3.56 27.06 33.05
CA ILE A 25 -2.32 27.05 32.26
C ILE A 25 -2.05 25.66 31.68
N ILE A 26 -2.16 24.59 32.49
CA ILE A 26 -1.97 23.21 32.01
C ILE A 26 -2.99 22.87 30.91
N ALA A 27 -4.26 23.24 31.08
CA ALA A 27 -5.29 23.01 30.08
C ALA A 27 -4.98 23.72 28.75
N ILE A 28 -4.53 24.98 28.80
CA ILE A 28 -4.12 25.74 27.61
C ILE A 28 -2.90 25.08 26.95
N LEU A 29 -1.88 24.70 27.72
CA LEU A 29 -0.69 24.03 27.19
C LEU A 29 -1.04 22.71 26.51
N ILE A 30 -1.88 21.88 27.14
CA ILE A 30 -2.33 20.61 26.54
C ILE A 30 -3.15 20.88 25.27
N ALA A 31 -4.04 21.87 25.28
CA ALA A 31 -4.86 22.22 24.11
C ALA A 31 -4.00 22.66 22.92
N LEU A 32 -2.87 23.36 23.17
CA LEU A 32 -1.94 23.77 22.12
C LEU A 32 -0.98 22.65 21.68
N LEU A 33 -0.57 21.78 22.61
CA LEU A 33 0.39 20.70 22.33
C LEU A 33 -0.25 19.48 21.68
N LEU A 34 -1.50 19.14 22.01
CA LEU A 34 -2.15 17.93 21.51
C LEU A 34 -2.27 17.93 19.96
N PRO A 35 -2.74 19.00 19.29
CA PRO A 35 -2.78 19.04 17.83
C PRO A 35 -1.38 18.91 17.21
N ALA A 36 -0.38 19.59 17.79
CA ALA A 36 1.00 19.55 17.30
C ALA A 36 1.61 18.15 17.41
N VAL A 37 1.42 17.46 18.55
CA VAL A 37 1.91 16.09 18.74
C VAL A 37 1.25 15.12 17.76
N GLN A 38 -0.04 15.28 17.46
CA GLN A 38 -0.70 14.42 16.48
C GLN A 38 -0.21 14.67 15.05
N GLN A 39 -0.02 15.92 14.67
CA GLN A 39 0.57 16.28 13.36
C GLN A 39 1.98 15.71 13.21
N ALA A 40 2.82 15.84 14.25
CA ALA A 40 4.16 15.28 14.25
C ALA A 40 4.14 13.75 14.14
N ARG A 41 3.24 13.07 14.87
CA ARG A 41 3.08 11.61 14.77
C ARG A 41 2.64 11.16 13.39
N GLU A 42 1.73 11.89 12.75
CA GLU A 42 1.29 11.54 11.40
C GLU A 42 2.38 11.81 10.35
N ALA A 43 3.12 12.90 10.47
CA ALA A 43 4.27 13.15 9.62
C ALA A 43 5.34 12.04 9.74
N ALA A 44 5.57 11.54 10.96
CA ALA A 44 6.45 10.40 11.19
C ALA A 44 5.91 9.12 10.53
N ARG A 45 4.62 8.79 10.72
CA ARG A 45 4.01 7.62 10.07
C ARG A 45 4.05 7.71 8.54
N ARG A 46 3.81 8.89 7.97
CA ARG A 46 3.95 9.16 6.54
C ARG A 46 5.38 8.93 6.05
N SER A 47 6.37 9.39 6.82
CA SER A 47 7.79 9.15 6.54
C SER A 47 8.14 7.67 6.61
N SER A 48 7.57 6.92 7.55
CA SER A 48 7.71 5.46 7.61
C SER A 48 7.12 4.77 6.38
N CYS A 49 5.91 5.15 5.92
CA CYS A 49 5.32 4.53 4.74
C CYS A 49 6.13 4.83 3.46
N LYS A 50 6.69 6.05 3.33
CA LYS A 50 7.69 6.39 2.30
C LYS A 50 8.95 5.52 2.40
N ASN A 51 9.47 5.27 3.60
CA ASN A 51 10.65 4.42 3.80
C ASN A 51 10.38 2.96 3.41
N ASN A 52 9.20 2.43 3.74
CA ASN A 52 8.80 1.08 3.33
C ASN A 52 8.79 0.92 1.81
N LEU A 53 8.20 1.89 1.09
CA LEU A 53 8.27 1.91 -0.37
C LEU A 53 9.70 2.06 -0.89
N LYS A 54 10.60 2.77 -0.19
CA LYS A 54 12.02 2.85 -0.60
C LYS A 54 12.70 1.50 -0.50
N GLN A 55 12.45 0.76 0.57
CA GLN A 55 12.98 -0.59 0.71
C GLN A 55 12.43 -1.52 -0.39
N TRP A 56 11.14 -1.44 -0.72
CA TRP A 56 10.57 -2.19 -1.85
C TRP A 56 11.18 -1.78 -3.19
N GLY A 57 11.45 -0.49 -3.40
CA GLY A 57 12.11 0.03 -4.60
C GLY A 57 13.54 -0.50 -4.76
N LEU A 58 14.33 -0.46 -3.68
CA LEU A 58 15.67 -1.05 -3.68
C LEU A 58 15.61 -2.55 -3.99
N ALA A 59 14.66 -3.27 -3.39
CA ALA A 59 14.47 -4.68 -3.67
C ALA A 59 14.10 -4.96 -5.14
N LEU A 60 13.24 -4.14 -5.73
CA LEU A 60 12.85 -4.26 -7.14
C LEU A 60 14.01 -3.99 -8.10
N HIS A 61 14.83 -2.97 -7.82
CA HIS A 61 16.00 -2.67 -8.64
C HIS A 61 17.11 -3.73 -8.48
N ASN A 62 17.34 -4.26 -7.28
CA ASN A 62 18.26 -5.37 -7.07
C ASN A 62 17.76 -6.66 -7.75
N TYR A 63 16.45 -6.92 -7.72
CA TYR A 63 15.85 -8.01 -8.50
C TYR A 63 16.08 -7.78 -10.00
N HIS A 64 15.85 -6.57 -10.49
CA HIS A 64 16.06 -6.21 -11.90
C HIS A 64 17.50 -6.43 -12.33
N GLU A 65 18.48 -6.02 -11.52
CA GLU A 65 19.91 -6.21 -11.77
C GLU A 65 20.27 -7.69 -11.87
N THR A 66 19.73 -8.52 -10.98
CA THR A 66 20.03 -9.96 -10.93
C THR A 66 19.28 -10.80 -11.97
N HIS A 67 18.08 -10.38 -12.38
CA HIS A 67 17.19 -11.16 -13.27
C HIS A 67 16.97 -10.51 -14.65
N SER A 68 17.62 -9.36 -14.92
CA SER A 68 17.50 -8.59 -16.17
C SER A 68 16.06 -8.12 -16.51
N GLY A 69 15.23 -7.93 -15.50
CA GLY A 69 13.82 -7.55 -15.62
C GLY A 69 13.14 -7.43 -14.26
N PHE A 70 12.10 -6.61 -14.17
CA PHE A 70 11.26 -6.53 -12.97
C PHE A 70 10.54 -7.87 -12.74
N PRO A 71 10.24 -8.23 -11.47
CA PRO A 71 9.53 -9.46 -11.19
C PRO A 71 8.14 -9.43 -11.85
N PRO A 72 7.59 -10.58 -12.22
CA PRO A 72 6.18 -10.66 -12.57
C PRO A 72 5.35 -10.18 -11.39
N GLY A 73 4.33 -9.34 -11.62
CA GLY A 73 3.44 -8.89 -10.54
C GLY A 73 2.84 -10.07 -9.77
N TYR A 74 2.57 -11.15 -10.49
CA TYR A 74 2.32 -12.48 -9.93
C TYR A 74 2.45 -13.54 -11.03
N PHE A 75 2.67 -14.79 -10.61
CA PHE A 75 2.57 -15.94 -11.50
C PHE A 75 1.11 -16.33 -11.71
N GLY A 76 0.70 -16.44 -12.95
CA GLY A 76 -0.66 -16.78 -13.33
C GLY A 76 -0.96 -18.28 -13.34
N ASN A 77 0.07 -19.12 -13.52
CA ASN A 77 0.01 -20.57 -13.58
C ASN A 77 1.13 -21.14 -12.68
N GLY A 78 0.96 -22.36 -12.17
CA GLY A 78 1.95 -22.97 -11.27
C GLY A 78 1.85 -22.43 -9.85
N ASN A 79 2.89 -21.75 -9.36
CA ASN A 79 3.01 -21.38 -7.94
C ASN A 79 2.01 -20.29 -7.47
N ARG A 80 1.43 -19.51 -8.39
CA ARG A 80 0.40 -18.49 -8.11
C ARG A 80 0.81 -17.44 -7.06
N MET A 81 2.10 -17.28 -6.81
CA MET A 81 2.63 -16.37 -5.78
C MET A 81 2.71 -14.93 -6.30
N GLY A 82 2.59 -13.98 -5.37
CA GLY A 82 2.77 -12.56 -5.65
C GLY A 82 4.24 -12.16 -5.74
N PHE A 83 4.52 -11.04 -6.41
CA PHE A 83 5.88 -10.52 -6.57
C PHE A 83 6.62 -10.31 -5.23
N HIS A 84 5.91 -10.01 -4.14
CA HIS A 84 6.50 -9.84 -2.81
C HIS A 84 7.35 -11.03 -2.39
N VAL A 85 6.93 -12.26 -2.75
CA VAL A 85 7.70 -13.48 -2.46
C VAL A 85 9.04 -13.47 -3.19
N MET A 86 9.07 -13.00 -4.44
CA MET A 86 10.29 -12.93 -5.25
C MET A 86 11.28 -11.88 -4.74
N LEU A 87 10.78 -10.89 -4.00
CA LEU A 87 11.59 -9.81 -3.45
C LEU A 87 12.19 -10.12 -2.07
N LEU A 88 11.78 -11.21 -1.41
CA LEU A 88 12.24 -11.57 -0.07
C LEU A 88 13.78 -11.59 0.09
N PRO A 89 14.58 -12.14 -0.84
CA PRO A 89 16.04 -12.13 -0.71
C PRO A 89 16.63 -10.71 -0.69
N PHE A 90 15.93 -9.74 -1.25
CA PHE A 90 16.38 -8.34 -1.39
C PHE A 90 15.82 -7.41 -0.30
N VAL A 91 15.05 -7.95 0.65
CA VAL A 91 14.54 -7.24 1.84
C VAL A 91 14.95 -7.93 3.14
N ASP A 92 16.12 -8.58 3.15
CA ASP A 92 16.67 -9.31 4.29
C ASP A 92 15.78 -10.47 4.79
N GLN A 93 14.98 -11.06 3.90
CA GLN A 93 14.10 -12.21 4.17
C GLN A 93 14.54 -13.48 3.41
N ALA A 94 15.83 -13.63 3.11
CA ALA A 94 16.36 -14.82 2.44
C ALA A 94 16.03 -16.16 3.18
N PRO A 95 16.07 -16.25 4.53
CA PRO A 95 15.67 -17.47 5.22
C PRO A 95 14.20 -17.84 5.02
N LEU A 96 13.32 -16.85 4.86
CA LEU A 96 11.91 -17.08 4.56
C LEU A 96 11.71 -17.48 3.10
N TYR A 97 12.44 -16.86 2.17
CA TYR A 97 12.44 -17.24 0.76
C TYR A 97 12.75 -18.73 0.55
N ASN A 98 13.78 -19.23 1.23
CA ASN A 98 14.24 -20.62 1.11
C ASN A 98 13.24 -21.66 1.66
N GLN A 99 12.21 -21.24 2.39
CA GLN A 99 11.14 -22.13 2.86
C GLN A 99 10.05 -22.36 1.82
N PHE A 100 9.93 -21.48 0.81
CA PHE A 100 8.94 -21.64 -0.24
C PHE A 100 9.31 -22.78 -1.17
N ASN A 101 8.34 -23.66 -1.42
CA ASN A 101 8.39 -24.61 -2.52
C ASN A 101 7.77 -23.96 -3.78
N PHE A 102 8.60 -23.61 -4.75
CA PHE A 102 8.18 -22.93 -5.98
C PHE A 102 7.55 -23.83 -7.04
N ASP A 103 7.57 -25.16 -6.85
CA ASP A 103 6.92 -26.12 -7.75
C ASP A 103 5.41 -26.23 -7.48
N VAL A 104 4.97 -25.79 -6.30
CA VAL A 104 3.59 -25.88 -5.84
C VAL A 104 3.01 -24.51 -5.51
N PRO A 105 1.68 -24.35 -5.54
CA PRO A 105 1.06 -23.06 -5.29
C PRO A 105 1.11 -22.58 -3.84
N TYR A 106 0.84 -21.28 -3.65
CA TYR A 106 0.82 -20.64 -2.33
C TYR A 106 -0.16 -21.30 -1.32
N ASP A 107 -1.23 -21.94 -1.80
CA ASP A 107 -2.28 -22.57 -1.00
C ASP A 107 -2.00 -24.05 -0.71
N ASN A 108 -0.96 -24.63 -1.31
CA ASN A 108 -0.52 -25.98 -1.00
C ASN A 108 -0.01 -26.06 0.45
N SER A 109 -0.17 -27.23 1.10
CA SER A 109 0.28 -27.45 2.48
C SER A 109 1.75 -27.06 2.70
N ALA A 110 2.62 -27.25 1.71
CA ALA A 110 4.04 -26.89 1.77
C ALA A 110 4.28 -25.37 1.94
N ASN A 111 3.40 -24.52 1.41
CA ASN A 111 3.56 -23.06 1.43
C ASN A 111 2.53 -22.35 2.33
N SER A 112 1.42 -23.02 2.63
CA SER A 112 0.23 -22.39 3.24
C SER A 112 0.48 -21.74 4.60
N ALA A 113 1.45 -22.22 5.37
CA ALA A 113 1.84 -21.66 6.66
C ALA A 113 2.67 -20.36 6.53
N LEU A 114 3.41 -20.18 5.44
CA LEU A 114 4.31 -19.04 5.23
C LEU A 114 3.57 -17.69 5.10
N ARG A 115 2.25 -17.73 4.85
CA ARG A 115 1.38 -16.54 4.83
C ARG A 115 1.10 -15.94 6.22
N GLU A 116 1.46 -16.66 7.28
CA GLU A 116 1.35 -16.21 8.68
C GLU A 116 2.51 -15.29 9.07
N GLU A 117 3.61 -15.33 8.32
CA GLU A 117 4.76 -14.47 8.53
C GLU A 117 4.42 -13.00 8.23
N SER A 118 4.93 -12.11 9.08
CA SER A 118 4.71 -10.67 8.98
C SER A 118 5.99 -9.92 9.31
N PHE A 119 6.29 -8.91 8.51
CA PHE A 119 7.45 -8.05 8.69
C PHE A 119 7.07 -6.60 8.40
N ALA A 120 7.81 -5.65 8.99
CA ALA A 120 7.36 -4.26 9.11
C ALA A 120 7.11 -3.56 7.76
N ILE A 121 7.93 -3.86 6.75
CA ILE A 121 7.84 -3.25 5.41
C ILE A 121 6.52 -3.60 4.67
N LEU A 122 5.78 -4.64 5.08
CA LEU A 122 4.47 -4.97 4.48
C LEU A 122 3.40 -3.96 4.86
N HIS A 123 3.56 -3.28 5.99
CA HIS A 123 2.47 -2.56 6.65
C HIS A 123 2.76 -1.06 6.79
N CYS A 124 1.86 -0.23 6.28
CA CYS A 124 1.85 1.18 6.63
C CYS A 124 1.36 1.39 8.08
N PRO A 125 2.13 2.04 8.98
CA PRO A 125 1.76 2.26 10.38
C PRO A 125 0.51 3.13 10.60
N SER A 126 0.07 3.91 9.61
CA SER A 126 -1.20 4.65 9.70
C SER A 126 -2.43 3.75 9.52
N TYR A 127 -2.26 2.48 9.14
CA TYR A 127 -3.35 1.55 8.90
C TYR A 127 -3.26 0.30 9.76
N GLY A 128 -4.21 0.16 10.69
CA GLY A 128 -4.15 -0.86 11.75
C GLY A 128 -4.58 -2.28 11.35
N LYS A 129 -5.07 -2.53 10.12
CA LYS A 129 -5.48 -3.89 9.71
C LYS A 129 -4.32 -4.61 9.04
N THR A 130 -3.57 -5.42 9.79
CA THR A 130 -2.45 -6.24 9.28
C THR A 130 -2.88 -7.64 8.82
N ASP A 131 -4.14 -7.99 9.07
CA ASP A 131 -4.68 -9.32 8.87
C ASP A 131 -5.79 -9.32 7.81
N VAL A 132 -5.94 -10.45 7.12
CA VAL A 132 -6.95 -10.64 6.08
C VAL A 132 -8.30 -10.90 6.74
N ASN A 133 -9.16 -9.88 6.77
CA ASN A 133 -10.54 -9.97 7.28
C ASN A 133 -10.62 -10.46 8.74
N GLY A 134 -9.64 -10.10 9.56
CA GLY A 134 -9.55 -10.53 10.95
C GLY A 134 -9.03 -11.96 11.15
N ASN A 135 -8.64 -12.66 10.08
CA ASN A 135 -7.97 -13.94 10.19
C ASN A 135 -6.48 -13.72 10.55
N THR A 136 -6.13 -13.95 11.81
CA THR A 136 -4.77 -13.75 12.34
C THR A 136 -3.72 -14.66 11.70
N ARG A 137 -4.14 -15.76 11.06
CA ARG A 137 -3.30 -16.69 10.29
C ARG A 137 -3.07 -16.27 8.84
N GLN A 138 -3.41 -15.03 8.50
CA GLN A 138 -3.29 -14.52 7.14
C GLN A 138 -2.88 -13.05 7.18
N LYS A 139 -1.59 -12.79 6.94
CA LYS A 139 -1.04 -11.43 6.97
C LYS A 139 -1.18 -10.76 5.62
N THR A 140 -1.72 -9.54 5.62
CA THR A 140 -1.89 -8.73 4.40
C THR A 140 -0.66 -7.89 4.10
N HIS A 141 -0.69 -7.17 2.98
CA HIS A 141 0.25 -6.10 2.66
C HIS A 141 -0.52 -4.82 2.30
N HIS A 142 0.16 -3.68 2.42
CA HIS A 142 -0.38 -2.33 2.11
C HIS A 142 0.31 -1.67 0.91
N TYR A 143 1.22 -2.36 0.24
CA TYR A 143 1.96 -1.87 -0.92
C TYR A 143 1.71 -2.82 -2.09
N TYR A 144 1.04 -2.31 -3.13
CA TYR A 144 0.54 -3.11 -4.26
C TYR A 144 1.23 -2.70 -5.55
N GLY A 145 1.56 -3.69 -6.37
CA GLY A 145 2.06 -3.45 -7.72
C GLY A 145 1.00 -2.85 -8.63
N ILE A 146 1.43 -2.13 -9.65
CA ILE A 146 0.54 -1.48 -10.63
C ILE A 146 0.58 -2.28 -11.93
N MET A 147 -0.56 -2.86 -12.28
CA MET A 147 -0.73 -3.66 -13.50
C MET A 147 -0.87 -2.80 -14.75
N GLY A 148 -1.31 -1.56 -14.58
CA GLY A 148 -1.55 -0.63 -15.67
C GLY A 148 -2.80 0.22 -15.46
N ALA A 149 -3.03 1.10 -16.42
CA ALA A 149 -4.23 1.92 -16.49
C ALA A 149 -5.39 1.17 -17.16
N LYS A 150 -6.62 1.47 -16.74
CA LYS A 150 -7.85 0.91 -17.31
C LYS A 150 -8.84 2.02 -17.59
N GLY A 151 -9.43 1.99 -18.79
CA GLY A 151 -10.40 2.98 -19.25
C GLY A 151 -9.95 3.66 -20.53
N THR A 152 -10.42 4.87 -20.74
CA THR A 152 -10.12 5.69 -21.92
C THR A 152 -8.77 6.38 -21.76
N LYS A 153 -7.94 6.33 -22.79
CA LYS A 153 -6.63 6.99 -22.84
C LYS A 153 -6.76 8.52 -22.94
N PRO A 154 -5.86 9.30 -22.32
CA PRO A 154 -5.66 10.70 -22.69
C PRO A 154 -5.37 10.83 -24.19
N GLY A 155 -6.29 11.42 -24.96
CA GLY A 155 -6.18 11.53 -26.42
C GLY A 155 -7.04 10.57 -27.23
N GLY A 156 -7.79 9.67 -26.56
CA GLY A 156 -8.78 8.79 -27.20
C GLY A 156 -8.31 7.35 -27.38
N GLY A 157 -9.28 6.44 -27.52
CA GLY A 157 -9.05 4.99 -27.48
C GLY A 157 -9.08 4.43 -26.05
N THR A 158 -8.79 3.14 -25.90
CA THR A 158 -8.93 2.41 -24.64
C THR A 158 -7.65 1.64 -24.34
N TYR A 159 -7.23 1.59 -23.06
CA TYR A 159 -6.13 0.73 -22.63
C TYR A 159 -6.45 -0.75 -22.82
N ASP A 160 -5.45 -1.56 -23.14
CA ASP A 160 -5.62 -3.01 -23.32
C ASP A 160 -5.78 -3.71 -21.96
N ILE A 161 -6.86 -4.50 -21.85
CA ILE A 161 -7.22 -5.27 -20.65
C ILE A 161 -7.39 -6.73 -21.05
N LYS A 162 -6.87 -7.64 -20.22
CA LYS A 162 -7.09 -9.08 -20.34
C LYS A 162 -8.05 -9.59 -19.27
N GLY A 163 -8.72 -10.70 -19.57
CA GLY A 163 -9.73 -11.31 -18.72
C GLY A 163 -11.11 -10.64 -18.82
N TYR A 164 -12.09 -11.20 -18.11
CA TYR A 164 -13.47 -10.70 -18.14
C TYR A 164 -13.59 -9.38 -17.39
N THR A 165 -13.92 -8.33 -18.14
CA THR A 165 -14.10 -6.97 -17.63
C THR A 165 -15.44 -6.77 -16.92
N THR A 166 -16.43 -7.64 -17.16
CA THR A 166 -17.80 -7.53 -16.63
C THR A 166 -18.06 -8.40 -15.39
N GLN A 167 -17.12 -9.27 -15.01
CA GLN A 167 -17.23 -10.10 -13.81
C GLN A 167 -16.67 -9.41 -12.56
N ASN A 168 -16.82 -10.03 -11.38
CA ASN A 168 -16.42 -9.50 -10.08
C ASN A 168 -14.99 -8.94 -9.98
N HIS A 169 -14.07 -9.32 -10.87
CA HIS A 169 -12.66 -8.93 -10.80
C HIS A 169 -12.22 -7.86 -11.81
N GLY A 170 -13.00 -7.61 -12.88
CA GLY A 170 -12.79 -6.45 -13.76
C GLY A 170 -11.64 -6.56 -14.75
N GLY A 171 -11.07 -7.75 -14.94
CA GLY A 171 -9.89 -7.96 -15.79
C GLY A 171 -8.63 -7.29 -15.23
N TRP A 172 -7.50 -7.47 -15.91
CA TRP A 172 -6.23 -6.88 -15.53
C TRP A 172 -5.60 -6.15 -16.70
N ALA A 173 -5.05 -4.98 -16.41
CA ALA A 173 -4.26 -4.21 -17.33
C ALA A 173 -2.92 -4.92 -17.61
N THR A 174 -2.34 -4.61 -18.76
CA THR A 174 -1.06 -5.17 -19.21
C THR A 174 -0.06 -4.11 -19.69
N ASN A 175 -0.41 -2.84 -19.52
CA ASN A 175 0.37 -1.67 -19.90
C ASN A 175 1.15 -1.06 -18.72
N GLY A 176 1.00 -1.56 -17.50
CA GLY A 176 1.86 -1.20 -16.36
C GLY A 176 3.12 -2.05 -16.28
N ILE A 177 3.86 -1.95 -15.18
CA ILE A 177 5.14 -2.65 -15.00
C ILE A 177 4.94 -4.01 -14.32
N LEU A 178 4.05 -4.10 -13.33
CA LEU A 178 3.82 -5.30 -12.52
C LEU A 178 2.44 -5.89 -12.81
N TYR A 179 2.37 -6.75 -13.84
CA TYR A 179 1.15 -7.48 -14.21
C TYR A 179 1.37 -9.00 -14.24
N ARG A 180 0.32 -9.77 -14.55
CA ARG A 180 0.36 -11.23 -14.61
C ARG A 180 1.48 -11.72 -15.54
N ASN A 181 2.39 -12.55 -15.03
CA ASN A 181 3.53 -13.11 -15.77
C ASN A 181 4.40 -12.05 -16.49
N SER A 182 4.42 -10.80 -15.99
CA SER A 182 5.21 -9.74 -16.61
C SER A 182 6.72 -10.01 -16.49
N ASN A 183 7.49 -9.50 -17.45
CA ASN A 183 8.94 -9.44 -17.39
C ASN A 183 9.38 -8.16 -18.13
N ILE A 184 9.13 -7.02 -17.47
CA ILE A 184 9.36 -5.69 -18.03
C ILE A 184 10.77 -5.24 -17.66
N LYS A 185 11.51 -4.72 -18.64
CA LYS A 185 12.83 -4.12 -18.43
C LYS A 185 12.69 -2.60 -18.33
N ILE A 186 13.66 -1.95 -17.68
CA ILE A 186 13.72 -0.48 -17.60
C ILE A 186 13.60 0.17 -18.98
N ARG A 187 14.24 -0.41 -20.02
CA ARG A 187 14.17 0.09 -21.40
C ARG A 187 12.77 0.04 -22.02
N ASP A 188 11.88 -0.80 -21.49
CA ASP A 188 10.52 -1.00 -22.02
C ASP A 188 9.53 0.03 -21.40
N ILE A 189 10.03 0.96 -20.57
CA ILE A 189 9.26 2.07 -19.98
C ILE A 189 9.49 3.32 -20.83
N HIS A 190 8.77 3.40 -21.95
CA HIS A 190 8.94 4.45 -22.96
C HIS A 190 8.41 5.82 -22.50
N ASP A 191 7.41 5.84 -21.62
CA ASP A 191 6.82 7.08 -21.07
C ASP A 191 7.71 7.74 -20.00
N GLY A 192 8.85 7.10 -19.69
CA GLY A 192 9.87 7.59 -18.79
C GLY A 192 9.77 6.99 -17.39
N THR A 193 10.91 6.52 -16.88
CA THR A 193 11.00 5.92 -15.54
C THR A 193 10.61 6.88 -14.42
N THR A 194 10.69 8.20 -14.64
CA THR A 194 10.30 9.22 -13.66
C THR A 194 8.82 9.57 -13.69
N ASN A 195 8.05 9.02 -14.63
CA ASN A 195 6.63 9.34 -14.86
C ASN A 195 5.72 8.12 -14.73
N THR A 196 6.24 6.91 -14.90
CA THR A 196 5.47 5.67 -14.75
C THR A 196 5.52 5.13 -13.32
N PHE A 197 4.36 4.81 -12.74
CA PHE A 197 4.26 4.16 -11.44
C PHE A 197 4.55 2.66 -11.51
N ILE A 198 5.29 2.13 -10.53
CA ILE A 198 5.49 0.70 -10.31
C ILE A 198 4.60 0.18 -9.17
N MET A 199 4.55 0.92 -8.06
CA MET A 199 3.91 0.47 -6.83
C MET A 199 3.21 1.63 -6.13
N GLY A 200 2.06 1.35 -5.50
CA GLY A 200 1.29 2.34 -4.76
C GLY A 200 0.85 1.84 -3.39
N GLU A 201 0.53 2.78 -2.51
CA GLU A 201 -0.08 2.50 -1.21
C GLU A 201 -1.57 2.15 -1.34
N LEU A 202 -1.98 1.08 -0.63
CA LEU A 202 -3.38 0.73 -0.39
C LEU A 202 -3.56 0.48 1.11
N SER A 203 -3.40 1.55 1.87
CA SER A 203 -3.42 1.60 3.34
C SER A 203 -4.67 2.34 3.86
N TRP A 204 -5.79 2.16 3.18
CA TRP A 204 -7.07 2.76 3.51
C TRP A 204 -8.19 1.71 3.44
N ASP A 205 -9.38 1.99 3.96
CA ASP A 205 -10.49 1.04 3.87
C ASP A 205 -11.44 1.48 2.75
N PRO A 206 -11.34 0.90 1.53
CA PRO A 206 -12.37 1.12 0.54
C PRO A 206 -13.70 0.70 1.17
N GLN A 207 -14.60 1.65 1.35
CA GLN A 207 -15.81 1.42 2.14
C GLN A 207 -16.50 0.13 1.69
N LYS A 208 -16.82 -0.74 2.66
CA LYS A 208 -17.77 -1.83 2.47
C LYS A 208 -19.10 -1.20 2.08
N VAL A 209 -19.46 -1.22 0.81
CA VAL A 209 -20.82 -0.82 0.43
C VAL A 209 -21.75 -1.92 0.91
N ALA A 210 -22.76 -1.53 1.70
CA ALA A 210 -23.76 -2.46 2.21
C ALA A 210 -24.39 -3.26 1.05
N GLY A 211 -24.48 -4.59 1.19
CA GLY A 211 -25.03 -5.49 0.17
C GLY A 211 -24.01 -6.05 -0.84
N ALA A 212 -22.74 -5.66 -0.78
CA ALA A 212 -21.72 -6.23 -1.65
C ALA A 212 -21.17 -7.54 -1.05
N GLY A 213 -21.42 -8.68 -1.72
CA GLY A 213 -21.17 -10.04 -1.21
C GLY A 213 -19.72 -10.46 -1.00
N TYR A 214 -18.74 -9.57 -1.17
CA TYR A 214 -17.33 -9.84 -0.85
C TYR A 214 -16.80 -8.75 0.09
N THR A 215 -16.49 -9.09 1.34
CA THR A 215 -15.94 -8.15 2.32
C THR A 215 -14.41 -8.07 2.30
N ASN A 216 -13.75 -8.55 1.24
CA ASN A 216 -12.36 -9.01 1.37
C ASN A 216 -11.44 -8.34 0.34
N GLN A 217 -11.17 -7.04 0.49
CA GLN A 217 -10.28 -6.29 -0.41
C GLN A 217 -8.81 -6.66 -0.30
N ARG A 218 -8.47 -7.44 0.72
CA ARG A 218 -7.10 -7.82 1.07
C ARG A 218 -6.93 -9.31 0.99
N ARG A 219 -5.72 -9.69 0.60
CA ARG A 219 -5.29 -11.08 0.48
C ARG A 219 -3.94 -11.23 1.15
N PRO A 220 -3.59 -12.47 1.54
CA PRO A 220 -2.29 -12.68 2.14
C PRO A 220 -1.18 -12.24 1.18
N TRP A 221 -0.13 -11.65 1.73
CA TRP A 221 0.98 -11.06 0.95
C TRP A 221 1.70 -12.07 0.04
N THR A 222 1.59 -13.35 0.34
CA THR A 222 2.15 -14.44 -0.49
C THR A 222 1.34 -14.71 -1.76
N GLN A 223 0.09 -14.26 -1.84
CA GLN A 223 -0.82 -14.66 -2.92
C GLN A 223 -0.75 -13.72 -4.11
N GLY A 224 -0.62 -14.30 -5.29
CA GLY A 224 -0.66 -13.60 -6.56
C GLY A 224 -2.03 -13.66 -7.24
N THR A 225 -2.62 -14.85 -7.32
CA THR A 225 -3.97 -15.05 -7.87
C THR A 225 -4.60 -16.37 -7.42
N GLN A 226 -5.93 -16.45 -7.37
CA GLN A 226 -6.64 -17.67 -6.95
C GLN A 226 -6.72 -18.74 -8.05
N THR A 227 -6.87 -18.35 -9.32
CA THR A 227 -7.17 -19.29 -10.41
C THR A 227 -6.03 -19.36 -11.41
N THR A 228 -5.89 -20.52 -12.06
CA THR A 228 -5.04 -20.67 -13.24
C THR A 228 -5.74 -20.17 -14.52
N ASP A 229 -7.07 -19.97 -14.44
CA ASP A 229 -7.91 -19.52 -15.55
C ASP A 229 -7.59 -18.07 -15.95
N SER A 230 -7.27 -17.91 -17.24
CA SER A 230 -6.89 -16.65 -17.88
C SER A 230 -8.02 -15.64 -17.99
N ASN A 231 -9.25 -15.99 -17.60
CA ASN A 231 -10.38 -15.10 -17.84
C ASN A 231 -11.05 -14.56 -16.56
N THR A 232 -10.86 -15.21 -15.40
CA THR A 232 -11.58 -14.88 -14.16
C THR A 232 -10.66 -14.48 -13.00
N SER A 233 -9.37 -14.26 -13.24
CA SER A 233 -8.38 -14.09 -12.19
C SER A 233 -8.45 -12.73 -11.48
N ALA A 234 -8.64 -12.76 -10.15
CA ALA A 234 -8.33 -11.64 -9.27
C ALA A 234 -6.80 -11.55 -9.09
N SER A 235 -6.23 -10.36 -9.23
CA SER A 235 -4.83 -10.08 -8.91
C SER A 235 -4.74 -9.67 -7.46
N TYR A 236 -4.05 -10.45 -6.64
CA TYR A 236 -4.02 -10.26 -5.20
C TYR A 236 -2.88 -9.36 -4.74
N SER A 237 -1.72 -9.40 -5.41
CA SER A 237 -0.56 -8.56 -5.14
C SER A 237 -0.57 -7.21 -5.86
N CYS A 238 -1.37 -7.06 -6.94
CA CYS A 238 -1.35 -5.89 -7.82
C CYS A 238 -2.76 -5.34 -8.07
N ARG A 239 -2.87 -4.10 -8.55
CA ARG A 239 -4.13 -3.42 -8.91
C ARG A 239 -4.00 -2.65 -10.22
N ASN A 240 -5.13 -2.43 -10.88
CA ASN A 240 -5.27 -1.50 -11.99
C ASN A 240 -5.42 -0.07 -11.44
N ILE A 241 -5.01 0.92 -12.24
CA ILE A 241 -5.45 2.30 -12.07
C ILE A 241 -6.71 2.48 -12.92
N ALA A 242 -7.86 2.41 -12.26
CA ALA A 242 -9.19 2.47 -12.91
C ALA A 242 -10.15 3.46 -12.24
N THR A 243 -9.82 3.89 -11.02
CA THR A 243 -10.65 4.74 -10.16
C THR A 243 -9.77 5.77 -9.49
N VAL A 244 -10.34 6.92 -9.12
CA VAL A 244 -9.61 7.96 -8.38
C VAL A 244 -9.17 7.45 -7.01
N MET A 245 -8.08 8.00 -6.48
CA MET A 245 -7.55 7.61 -5.17
C MET A 245 -8.57 7.83 -4.04
N ASN A 246 -8.44 7.05 -2.97
CA ASN A 246 -9.30 7.16 -1.77
C ASN A 246 -10.82 7.08 -2.07
N SER A 247 -11.24 6.56 -3.23
CA SER A 247 -12.65 6.46 -3.61
C SER A 247 -13.27 5.11 -3.30
N ALA A 248 -14.50 5.13 -2.77
CA ALA A 248 -15.22 3.91 -2.39
C ALA A 248 -15.63 3.12 -3.65
N GLY A 249 -14.80 2.16 -4.03
CA GLY A 249 -15.00 1.29 -5.20
C GLY A 249 -15.28 -0.16 -4.80
N TYR A 250 -16.33 -0.45 -4.04
CA TYR A 250 -16.83 -1.84 -3.96
C TYR A 250 -18.35 -1.88 -3.77
N LYS A 251 -19.11 -1.72 -4.86
CA LYS A 251 -20.55 -2.00 -4.90
C LYS A 251 -20.79 -3.07 -5.96
N SER A 252 -21.66 -4.04 -5.65
CA SER A 252 -22.28 -4.91 -6.65
C SER A 252 -22.77 -4.03 -7.83
N GLY A 253 -22.08 -4.13 -8.97
CA GLY A 253 -22.41 -3.40 -10.19
C GLY A 253 -21.58 -2.16 -10.54
N SER A 254 -20.56 -1.74 -9.77
CA SER A 254 -19.74 -0.58 -10.19
C SER A 254 -18.26 -0.62 -9.83
N ALA A 255 -17.77 -1.62 -9.10
CA ALA A 255 -16.34 -1.70 -8.86
C ALA A 255 -15.83 -3.12 -8.67
N TYR A 256 -14.73 -3.38 -9.35
CA TYR A 256 -14.15 -4.68 -9.54
C TYR A 256 -12.94 -4.89 -8.63
N PHE A 257 -12.65 -6.14 -8.24
CA PHE A 257 -11.55 -6.43 -7.31
C PHE A 257 -10.21 -5.83 -7.74
N ASN A 258 -9.86 -5.95 -9.02
CA ASN A 258 -8.59 -5.45 -9.55
C ASN A 258 -8.58 -3.92 -9.66
N ASP A 259 -9.74 -3.27 -9.60
CA ASP A 259 -9.94 -1.83 -9.78
C ASP A 259 -10.11 -1.09 -8.43
N ALA A 260 -9.90 -1.79 -7.31
CA ALA A 260 -9.89 -1.19 -5.99
C ALA A 260 -8.85 -0.05 -5.95
N SER A 261 -9.30 1.14 -5.57
CA SER A 261 -8.45 2.34 -5.60
C SER A 261 -7.28 2.23 -4.62
N PHE A 262 -6.13 2.68 -5.11
CA PHE A 262 -5.02 3.07 -4.25
C PHE A 262 -5.45 4.20 -3.31
N GLY A 263 -4.75 4.33 -2.19
CA GLY A 263 -5.13 5.29 -1.17
C GLY A 263 -4.47 5.03 0.16
N SER A 264 -4.51 6.02 1.03
CA SER A 264 -3.92 5.95 2.37
C SER A 264 -4.79 6.67 3.41
N LYS A 265 -4.45 6.45 4.68
CA LYS A 265 -5.00 7.25 5.79
C LYS A 265 -4.29 8.59 5.98
N HIS A 266 -3.26 8.88 5.18
CA HIS A 266 -2.60 10.18 5.20
C HIS A 266 -3.54 11.24 4.59
N VAL A 267 -3.48 12.46 5.12
CA VAL A 267 -4.29 13.57 4.61
C VAL A 267 -3.80 13.97 3.22
N GLY A 268 -4.73 14.06 2.27
CA GLY A 268 -4.54 14.66 0.95
C GLY A 268 -3.93 13.77 -0.13
N GLY A 269 -3.70 12.47 0.10
CA GLY A 269 -3.14 11.60 -0.94
C GLY A 269 -2.51 10.32 -0.42
N CYS A 270 -1.66 9.70 -1.23
CA CYS A 270 -0.85 8.54 -0.85
C CYS A 270 0.46 8.48 -1.63
N HIS A 271 1.40 7.64 -1.17
CA HIS A 271 2.66 7.50 -1.87
C HIS A 271 2.60 6.52 -3.03
N PHE A 272 3.28 6.90 -4.10
CA PHE A 272 3.61 6.03 -5.22
C PHE A 272 5.10 6.02 -5.45
N MET A 273 5.59 4.87 -5.89
CA MET A 273 6.93 4.66 -6.36
C MET A 273 6.94 4.62 -7.89
N LEU A 274 7.89 5.35 -8.48
CA LEU A 274 8.08 5.47 -9.91
C LEU A 274 9.07 4.44 -10.45
N GLY A 275 9.15 4.33 -11.78
CA GLY A 275 10.06 3.47 -12.54
C GLY A 275 11.55 3.60 -12.16
N ASP A 276 11.97 4.78 -11.71
CA ASP A 276 13.32 5.09 -11.26
C ASP A 276 13.56 4.84 -9.76
N GLY A 277 12.55 4.32 -9.06
CA GLY A 277 12.58 4.09 -7.62
C GLY A 277 12.38 5.36 -6.78
N SER A 278 12.15 6.53 -7.39
CA SER A 278 11.76 7.74 -6.67
C SER A 278 10.35 7.57 -6.08
N ILE A 279 10.07 8.26 -4.96
CA ILE A 279 8.77 8.18 -4.30
C ILE A 279 8.17 9.56 -4.24
N ARG A 280 6.95 9.66 -4.76
CA ARG A 280 6.16 10.88 -4.74
C ARG A 280 4.91 10.67 -3.91
N PHE A 281 4.51 11.70 -3.18
CA PHE A 281 3.19 11.73 -2.57
C PHE A 281 2.24 12.38 -3.57
N ILE A 282 1.31 11.60 -4.10
CA ILE A 282 0.39 12.05 -5.13
C ILE A 282 -0.90 12.52 -4.46
N SER A 283 -1.34 13.72 -4.83
CA SER A 283 -2.55 14.35 -4.31
C SER A 283 -3.79 13.56 -4.75
N GLU A 284 -4.73 13.35 -3.84
CA GLU A 284 -6.03 12.73 -4.19
C GLU A 284 -6.85 13.58 -5.19
N ASN A 285 -6.47 14.85 -5.37
CA ASN A 285 -7.05 15.77 -6.35
C ASN A 285 -6.28 15.85 -7.68
N ILE A 286 -5.34 14.93 -7.94
CA ILE A 286 -4.66 14.84 -9.23
C ILE A 286 -5.68 14.71 -10.37
N ASP A 287 -5.38 15.34 -11.51
CA ASP A 287 -6.16 15.13 -12.72
C ASP A 287 -6.18 13.64 -13.09
N PHE A 288 -7.38 13.09 -13.34
CA PHE A 288 -7.54 11.66 -13.53
C PHE A 288 -6.88 11.16 -14.82
N ALA A 289 -6.81 11.99 -15.86
CA ALA A 289 -6.10 11.63 -17.10
C ALA A 289 -4.59 11.53 -16.86
N THR A 290 -4.02 12.45 -16.08
CA THR A 290 -2.62 12.40 -15.64
C THR A 290 -2.33 11.18 -14.76
N TYR A 291 -3.26 10.83 -13.86
CA TYR A 291 -3.14 9.65 -13.01
C TYR A 291 -3.20 8.34 -13.81
N LEU A 292 -4.08 8.27 -14.82
CA LEU A 292 -4.13 7.14 -15.75
C LEU A 292 -2.85 7.02 -16.56
N ALA A 293 -2.37 8.13 -17.14
CA ALA A 293 -1.14 8.16 -17.94
C ALA A 293 0.06 7.61 -17.16
N ALA A 294 0.24 8.06 -15.91
CA ALA A 294 1.30 7.57 -15.04
C ALA A 294 1.15 6.07 -14.66
N GLY A 295 -0.03 5.48 -14.87
CA GLY A 295 -0.24 4.04 -14.73
C GLY A 295 0.25 3.22 -15.92
N SER A 296 0.41 3.83 -17.10
CA SER A 296 0.91 3.19 -18.31
C SER A 296 2.42 3.39 -18.48
N ARG A 297 3.08 2.47 -19.18
CA ARG A 297 4.52 2.51 -19.46
C ARG A 297 4.85 2.91 -20.90
N ASP A 298 3.93 2.71 -21.85
CA ASP A 298 4.22 2.70 -23.29
C ASP A 298 3.14 3.31 -24.19
N ASP A 299 2.27 4.19 -23.67
CA ASP A 299 1.17 4.78 -24.45
C ASP A 299 1.45 6.20 -24.96
N GLY A 300 2.64 6.78 -24.68
CA GLY A 300 3.07 8.08 -25.19
C GLY A 300 2.46 9.27 -24.44
N GLU A 301 1.90 9.02 -23.27
CA GLU A 301 1.14 9.99 -22.49
C GLU A 301 2.08 10.71 -21.51
N THR A 302 2.85 11.68 -22.01
CA THR A 302 3.79 12.45 -21.17
C THR A 302 3.05 13.58 -20.43
N LEU A 303 2.29 13.24 -19.39
CA LEU A 303 1.67 14.21 -18.49
C LEU A 303 2.51 14.34 -17.21
N THR A 304 2.84 15.58 -16.83
CA THR A 304 3.70 15.86 -15.67
C THR A 304 2.94 15.65 -14.36
N LEU A 305 3.54 14.90 -13.43
CA LEU A 305 3.00 14.62 -12.08
C LEU A 305 3.13 15.80 -11.09
N GLU A 306 2.94 17.04 -11.54
CA GLU A 306 3.02 18.25 -10.69
C GLU A 306 1.71 18.62 -10.00
#